data_AF-A0A521U5T2-F1
#
_entry.id   AF-A0A521U5T2-F1
#
_cell.length_a   1.000
_cell.length_b   1.000
_cell.length_c   1.000
_cell.angle_alpha   90.00
_cell.angle_beta   90.00
_cell.angle_gamma   90.00
#
_symmetry.space_group_name_H-M   'P 1'
#
loop_
_entity.id
_entity.type
_entity.pdbx_description
1 polymer ?
#
loop_
_entity_poly.entity_id
_entity_poly.type
_entity_poly.pdbx_seq_one_letter_code
_entity_poly.pdbx_strand_id
1 'polypeptide(L)'
;MSDDASNVLPMIRPARDDRGPHLRRVARKPYCSHPRYAVDVVAREVFCEDCDTELDPIKVMETLALEVERWRYMVTEQGRLTAEVEALKVEVTKLRAARNDLRRKASAP
;
A
#
# COMPACT_ATOMS: atom_id res chain seq x y z
N MET A 1 -26.81 5.08 21.27
CA MET A 1 -25.62 4.42 21.85
C MET A 1 -25.43 3.13 21.09
N SER A 2 -24.35 2.81 20.41
CA SER A 2 -23.18 3.54 19.92
C SER A 2 -22.70 2.67 18.76
N ASP A 3 -22.47 3.28 17.61
CA ASP A 3 -21.87 2.65 16.43
C ASP A 3 -20.42 2.30 16.74
N ASP A 4 -20.02 1.05 16.51
CA ASP A 4 -18.60 0.70 16.34
C ASP A 4 -18.47 -0.63 15.59
N ALA A 5 -19.08 -0.70 14.40
CA ALA A 5 -18.71 -1.72 13.43
C ALA A 5 -17.34 -1.32 12.86
N SER A 6 -16.30 -1.91 13.43
CA SER A 6 -14.90 -1.67 13.15
C SER A 6 -14.63 -1.67 11.64
N ASN A 7 -14.30 -0.50 11.10
CA ASN A 7 -13.86 -0.27 9.72
C ASN A 7 -12.43 -0.82 9.52
N VAL A 8 -12.24 -2.11 9.74
CA VAL A 8 -10.97 -2.79 9.44
C VAL A 8 -10.97 -3.08 7.95
N LEU A 9 -10.43 -2.14 7.16
CA LEU A 9 -10.12 -2.40 5.77
C LEU A 9 -9.17 -3.60 5.72
N PRO A 10 -9.51 -4.68 4.98
CA PRO A 10 -8.59 -5.80 4.83
C PRO A 10 -7.32 -5.28 4.15
N MET A 11 -6.16 -5.39 4.83
CA MET A 11 -4.87 -5.19 4.18
C MET A 11 -4.77 -6.21 3.05
N ILE A 12 -5.00 -5.77 1.82
CA ILE A 12 -4.73 -6.55 0.62
C ILE A 12 -3.22 -6.76 0.59
N ARG A 13 -2.77 -7.94 1.01
CA ARG A 13 -1.38 -8.37 0.79
C ARG A 13 -1.28 -8.73 -0.69
N PRO A 14 -0.42 -8.06 -1.48
CA PRO A 14 -0.18 -8.48 -2.85
C PRO A 14 0.28 -9.93 -2.85
N ALA A 15 -0.36 -10.77 -3.67
CA ALA A 15 0.05 -12.14 -3.86
C ALA A 15 1.49 -12.15 -4.40
N ARG A 16 2.28 -13.17 -4.02
CA ARG A 16 3.72 -13.25 -4.30
C ARG A 16 4.09 -13.12 -5.79
N ASP A 17 3.13 -13.32 -6.70
CA ASP A 17 3.36 -13.49 -8.14
C ASP A 17 2.97 -12.29 -9.03
N ASP A 18 2.50 -11.16 -8.49
CA ASP A 18 2.25 -9.93 -9.29
C ASP A 18 3.54 -9.15 -9.64
N ARG A 19 4.69 -9.80 -9.51
CA ARG A 19 6.00 -9.21 -9.82
C ARG A 19 6.21 -9.30 -11.34
N GLY A 20 5.81 -8.25 -12.06
CA GLY A 20 6.08 -8.09 -13.48
C GLY A 20 7.57 -8.32 -13.85
N PRO A 21 7.88 -8.43 -15.16
CA PRO A 21 9.15 -8.97 -15.69
C PRO A 21 10.43 -8.17 -15.37
N HIS A 22 10.36 -7.16 -14.52
CA HIS A 22 11.44 -6.24 -14.20
C HIS A 22 12.13 -6.52 -12.85
N LEU A 23 11.60 -7.44 -12.03
CA LEU A 23 12.24 -7.82 -10.78
C LEU A 23 13.28 -8.91 -11.05
N ARG A 24 14.49 -8.48 -11.45
CA ARG A 24 15.70 -9.32 -11.34
C ARG A 24 15.68 -9.98 -9.97
N ARG A 25 15.85 -11.31 -9.95
CA ARG A 25 15.92 -12.12 -8.73
C ARG A 25 16.86 -11.43 -7.74
N VAL A 26 16.28 -10.78 -6.73
CA VAL A 26 17.04 -10.18 -5.64
C VAL A 26 17.83 -11.33 -5.04
N ALA A 27 19.15 -11.19 -5.06
CA ALA A 27 20.10 -12.19 -4.62
C ALA A 27 19.66 -12.78 -3.27
N ARG A 28 19.82 -14.10 -3.13
CA ARG A 28 19.50 -14.87 -1.92
C ARG A 28 19.90 -14.08 -0.67
N LYS A 29 18.92 -13.75 0.19
CA LYS A 29 19.13 -13.09 1.48
C LYS A 29 20.22 -13.83 2.28
N PRO A 30 21.33 -13.18 2.66
CA PRO A 30 22.15 -13.63 3.78
C PRO A 30 21.56 -13.22 5.14
N TYR A 31 20.55 -12.36 5.15
CA TYR A 31 20.03 -11.71 6.36
C TYR A 31 18.67 -12.26 6.77
N CYS A 32 18.40 -12.23 8.07
CA CYS A 32 17.15 -12.63 8.68
C CYS A 32 15.92 -12.05 7.96
N SER A 33 14.77 -12.73 8.04
CA SER A 33 13.55 -12.33 7.34
C SER A 33 12.82 -11.14 7.96
N HIS A 34 13.35 -10.59 9.04
CA HIS A 34 12.76 -9.54 9.84
C HIS A 34 12.75 -8.17 9.15
N PRO A 35 11.69 -7.38 9.28
CA PRO A 35 11.56 -6.10 8.60
C PRO A 35 12.23 -4.93 9.34
N ARG A 36 12.64 -5.12 10.60
CA ARG A 36 13.11 -4.06 11.47
C ARG A 36 14.61 -4.15 11.71
N TYR A 37 15.26 -3.00 11.62
CA TYR A 37 16.70 -2.84 11.84
C TYR A 37 16.92 -1.65 12.77
N ALA A 38 17.96 -1.74 13.59
CA ALA A 38 18.44 -0.68 14.46
C ALA A 38 19.90 -0.36 14.14
N VAL A 39 20.31 0.86 14.47
CA VAL A 39 21.65 1.38 14.17
C VAL A 39 22.30 1.81 15.48
N ASP A 40 23.44 1.21 15.80
CA ASP A 40 24.34 1.74 16.83
C ASP A 40 25.15 2.87 16.19
N VAL A 41 24.82 4.10 16.55
CA VAL A 41 25.47 5.30 15.99
C VAL A 41 26.92 5.45 16.49
N VAL A 42 27.24 4.90 17.65
CA VAL A 42 28.58 4.97 18.27
C VAL A 42 29.49 3.93 17.66
N ALA A 43 29.03 2.67 17.60
CA ALA A 43 29.79 1.57 16.99
C ALA A 43 29.75 1.58 15.45
N ARG A 44 28.81 2.33 14.85
CA ARG A 44 28.51 2.36 13.40
C ARG A 44 28.09 0.99 12.86
N GLU A 45 27.42 0.22 13.70
CA GLU A 45 26.94 -1.12 13.39
C GLU A 45 25.43 -1.08 13.16
N VAL A 46 24.95 -1.98 12.31
CA VAL A 46 23.52 -2.15 12.04
C VAL A 46 23.15 -3.56 12.46
N PHE A 47 22.04 -3.72 13.14
CA PHE A 47 21.57 -5.02 13.63
C PHE A 47 20.08 -5.17 13.43
N CYS A 48 19.62 -6.41 13.39
CA CYS A 48 18.19 -6.71 13.37
C CYS A 48 17.58 -6.49 14.76
N GLU A 49 16.48 -5.75 14.85
CA GLU A 49 15.78 -5.54 16.14
C GLU A 49 15.16 -6.82 16.71
N ASP A 50 14.85 -7.79 15.84
CA ASP A 50 14.08 -8.98 16.23
C ASP A 50 14.98 -10.18 16.59
N CYS A 51 16.23 -10.23 16.12
CA CYS A 51 17.13 -11.36 16.37
C CYS A 51 18.59 -10.97 16.60
N ASP A 52 18.87 -9.68 16.83
CA ASP A 52 20.19 -9.11 17.16
C ASP A 52 21.33 -9.51 16.21
N THR A 53 20.98 -9.97 15.01
CA THR A 53 21.96 -10.37 14.01
C THR A 53 22.56 -9.12 13.39
N GLU A 54 23.88 -9.03 13.39
CA GLU A 54 24.61 -7.96 12.70
C GLU A 54 24.28 -7.97 11.20
N LEU A 55 23.95 -6.81 10.68
CA LEU A 55 23.54 -6.57 9.31
C LEU A 55 24.62 -5.77 8.59
N ASP A 56 24.81 -6.06 7.30
CA ASP A 56 25.70 -5.28 6.45
C ASP A 56 25.07 -3.92 6.15
N PRO A 57 25.70 -2.80 6.58
CA PRO A 57 25.14 -1.47 6.41
C PRO A 57 24.91 -1.10 4.93
N ILE A 58 25.75 -1.57 4.01
CA ILE A 58 25.59 -1.27 2.57
C ILE A 58 24.33 -1.93 2.03
N LYS A 59 24.06 -3.18 2.42
CA LYS A 59 22.86 -3.89 1.95
C LYS A 59 21.58 -3.37 2.59
N VAL A 60 21.65 -2.89 3.83
CA VAL A 60 20.52 -2.18 4.44
C VAL A 60 20.22 -0.90 3.65
N MET A 61 21.24 -0.13 3.28
CA MET A 61 21.07 1.07 2.45
C MET A 61 20.52 0.77 1.05
N GLU A 62 20.98 -0.29 0.38
CA GLU A 62 20.43 -0.74 -0.90
C GLU A 62 18.94 -1.12 -0.77
N THR A 63 18.59 -1.82 0.30
CA THR A 63 17.20 -2.21 0.57
C THR A 63 16.32 -0.98 0.78
N LEU A 64 16.79 -0.02 1.57
CA LEU A 64 16.07 1.23 1.81
C LEU A 64 15.89 2.06 0.53
N ALA A 65 16.91 2.12 -0.33
CA ALA A 65 16.82 2.81 -1.62
C ALA A 65 15.71 2.20 -2.50
N LEU A 66 15.64 0.87 -2.58
CA LEU A 66 14.58 0.17 -3.33
C LEU A 66 13.20 0.38 -2.69
N GLU A 67 13.11 0.41 -1.37
CA GLU A 67 11.86 0.66 -0.66
C GLU A 67 11.35 2.10 -0.85
N VAL A 68 12.25 3.09 -0.96
CA VAL A 68 11.89 4.48 -1.27
C VAL A 68 11.24 4.59 -2.65
N GLU A 69 11.77 3.92 -3.66
CA GLU A 69 11.16 3.90 -5.01
C GLU A 69 9.76 3.27 -4.97
N ARG A 70 9.63 2.15 -4.27
CA ARG A 70 8.34 1.49 -4.07
C ARG A 70 7.35 2.39 -3.34
N TRP A 71 7.80 3.11 -2.31
CA TRP A 71 6.96 4.05 -1.56
C TRP A 71 6.49 5.20 -2.44
N ARG A 72 7.38 5.80 -3.24
CA ARG A 72 7.02 6.86 -4.20
C ARG A 72 5.96 6.40 -5.19
N TYR A 73 6.10 5.18 -5.71
CA TYR A 73 5.10 4.56 -6.58
C TYR A 73 3.75 4.42 -5.85
N MET A 74 3.74 3.87 -4.62
CA MET A 74 2.51 3.69 -3.85
C MET A 74 1.80 5.02 -3.55
N VAL A 75 2.53 6.09 -3.23
CA VAL A 75 1.94 7.42 -3.00
C VAL A 75 1.29 7.97 -4.27
N THR A 76 1.95 7.80 -5.42
CA THR A 76 1.41 8.23 -6.72
C THR A 76 0.13 7.45 -7.05
N GLU A 77 0.17 6.13 -6.85
CA GLU A 77 -0.95 5.24 -7.11
C GLU A 77 -2.14 5.51 -6.17
N GLN A 78 -1.88 5.82 -4.90
CA GLN A 78 -2.91 6.26 -3.94
C GLN A 78 -3.61 7.53 -4.44
N GLY A 79 -2.86 8.51 -4.95
CA GLY A 79 -3.43 9.73 -5.53
C GLY A 79 -4.34 9.42 -6.72
N ARG A 80 -3.88 8.57 -7.64
CA ARG A 80 -4.65 8.12 -8.82
C ARG A 80 -5.96 7.44 -8.41
N LEU A 81 -5.89 6.47 -7.50
CA LEU A 81 -7.05 5.72 -7.02
C LEU A 81 -8.04 6.62 -6.28
N THR A 82 -7.55 7.59 -5.50
CA THR A 82 -8.41 8.56 -4.80
C THR A 82 -9.20 9.40 -5.80
N ALA A 83 -8.55 9.89 -6.86
CA ALA A 83 -9.23 10.65 -7.91
C ALA A 83 -10.27 9.80 -8.66
N GLU A 84 -9.95 8.54 -8.94
CA GLU A 84 -10.87 7.59 -9.59
C GLU A 84 -12.11 7.31 -8.72
N VAL A 85 -11.93 7.13 -7.42
CA VAL A 85 -13.04 6.95 -6.47
C VAL A 85 -13.93 8.18 -6.42
N GLU A 86 -13.38 9.39 -6.39
CA GLU A 86 -14.18 10.62 -6.41
C GLU A 86 -14.94 10.80 -7.73
N ALA A 87 -14.32 10.49 -8.87
CA ALA A 87 -14.99 10.50 -10.17
C ALA A 87 -16.18 9.52 -10.20
N LEU A 88 -15.98 8.29 -9.72
CA LEU A 88 -17.04 7.28 -9.64
C LEU A 88 -18.18 7.70 -8.69
N LYS A 89 -17.88 8.35 -7.57
CA LYS A 89 -18.93 8.90 -6.68
C LYS A 89 -19.79 9.93 -7.40
N VAL A 90 -19.19 10.82 -8.18
CA VAL A 90 -19.92 11.81 -8.99
C VAL A 90 -20.79 11.12 -10.04
N GLU A 91 -20.29 10.08 -10.69
CA GLU A 91 -21.06 9.33 -11.68
C GLU A 91 -22.25 8.60 -11.04
N VAL A 92 -22.04 7.92 -9.92
CA VAL A 92 -23.10 7.24 -9.18
C VAL A 92 -24.19 8.21 -8.72
N THR A 93 -23.83 9.42 -8.27
CA THR A 93 -24.83 10.43 -7.88
C THR A 93 -25.66 10.90 -9.07
N LYS A 94 -25.04 11.14 -10.24
CA LYS A 94 -25.74 11.47 -11.49
C LYS A 94 -26.70 10.36 -11.91
N LEU A 95 -26.25 9.11 -11.92
CA LEU A 95 -27.07 7.96 -12.28
C LEU A 95 -28.25 7.76 -11.31
N ARG A 96 -28.03 7.97 -10.00
CA ARG A 96 -29.10 7.93 -9.00
C ARG A 96 -30.15 9.02 -9.24
N ALA A 97 -29.73 10.24 -9.58
CA ALA A 97 -30.65 11.32 -9.92
C ALA A 97 -31.46 10.99 -11.18
N ALA A 98 -30.81 10.56 -12.26
CA ALA A 98 -31.47 10.18 -13.51
C ALA A 98 -32.49 9.04 -13.30
N ARG A 99 -32.14 8.02 -12.52
CA ARG A 99 -33.05 6.93 -12.16
C ARG A 99 -34.27 7.44 -11.39
N ASN A 100 -34.08 8.34 -10.42
CA ASN A 100 -35.17 8.91 -9.65
C ASN A 100 -36.12 9.75 -10.53
N ASP A 101 -35.59 10.51 -11.48
CA ASP A 101 -36.37 11.29 -12.44
C ASP A 101 -37.18 10.40 -13.38
N LEU A 102 -36.59 9.31 -13.89
CA LEU A 102 -37.29 8.31 -14.69
C LEU A 102 -38.44 7.67 -13.89
N ARG A 103 -38.20 7.32 -12.62
CA ARG A 103 -39.24 6.76 -11.74
C ARG A 103 -40.39 7.73 -11.52
N ARG A 104 -40.10 9.03 -11.33
CA ARG A 104 -41.11 10.09 -11.21
C ARG A 104 -41.95 10.21 -12.48
N LYS A 105 -41.31 10.25 -13.66
CA LYS A 105 -42.00 10.32 -14.95
C LYS A 105 -42.90 9.10 -15.21
N ALA A 106 -42.45 7.90 -14.85
CA ALA A 106 -43.22 6.67 -15.00
C ALA A 106 -44.39 6.54 -14.00
N SER A 107 -44.38 7.32 -12.92
CA SER A 107 -45.43 7.32 -11.88
C SER A 107 -46.44 8.46 -12.05
N ALA A 108 -46.28 9.31 -13.07
CA ALA A 108 -47.22 10.38 -13.38
C ALA A 108 -48.40 9.80 -14.19
N PRO A 109 -49.66 10.10 -13.81
CA PRO A 109 -50.87 9.59 -14.47
C PRO A 109 -51.09 10.18 -15.87
#